data_AF-A0A069I9B2-F1
#
_entry.id   AF-A0A069I9B2-F1
#
_cell.length_a   1.000
_cell.length_b   1.000
_cell.length_c   1.000
_cell.angle_alpha   90.00
_cell.angle_beta   90.00
_cell.angle_gamma   90.00
#
_symmetry.space_group_name_H-M   'P 1'
#
loop_
_entity.id
_entity.type
_entity.pdbx_description
1 polymer ?
#
loop_
_entity_poly.entity_id
_entity_poly.type
_entity_poly.pdbx_seq_one_letter_code
_entity_poly.pdbx_strand_id
1 'polypeptide(L)'
;AKESWRLRPIQDVLPSGHLHVVDGTKGGRSRNVSLEFTWQYDLLIEVAELAAETNPKYGTLIPRTYTQDQWRRHFYSVLEKHGVTKNGCGVTAHGLRHQYFHQMYERTAGQAAAIKGGGKVIDRARHEEAMRKIVAAAGHSRQTKANAYLSTYSVQAAGSRPVVTPEMAAQAVADAGGVKAKAAQALGITRQALYRLLARLPVIKETEE
;
A
#
# COMPACT_ATOMS: atom_id res chain seq x y z
N ALA A 1 9.40 0.97 -9.43
CA ALA A 1 9.76 1.61 -10.70
C ALA A 1 10.90 0.88 -11.42
N LYS A 2 11.93 0.36 -10.75
CA LYS A 2 13.02 -0.38 -11.44
C LYS A 2 12.54 -1.51 -12.37
N GLU A 3 11.56 -2.29 -11.92
CA GLU A 3 10.91 -3.33 -12.73
C GLU A 3 10.34 -2.81 -14.04
N SER A 4 9.69 -1.64 -14.04
CA SER A 4 9.12 -1.07 -15.26
C SER A 4 10.18 -0.55 -16.21
N TRP A 5 11.30 -0.01 -15.70
CA TRP A 5 12.39 0.46 -16.58
C TRP A 5 13.09 -0.68 -17.31
N ARG A 6 13.27 -1.83 -16.63
CA ARG A 6 13.96 -2.99 -17.19
C ARG A 6 13.04 -3.94 -17.96
N LEU A 7 11.76 -3.61 -18.07
CA LEU A 7 10.80 -4.41 -18.83
C LEU A 7 11.26 -4.55 -20.27
N ARG A 8 11.14 -5.76 -20.83
CA ARG A 8 11.40 -6.10 -22.22
C ARG A 8 10.09 -6.56 -22.84
N PRO A 9 9.28 -5.64 -23.41
CA PRO A 9 7.89 -5.93 -23.78
C PRO A 9 7.73 -7.16 -24.69
N ILE A 10 8.61 -7.31 -25.68
CA ILE A 10 8.58 -8.44 -26.64
C ILE A 10 8.82 -9.80 -25.94
N GLN A 11 9.63 -9.81 -24.87
CA GLN A 11 10.10 -11.04 -24.21
C GLN A 11 9.29 -11.36 -22.95
N ASP A 12 8.84 -10.33 -22.25
CA ASP A 12 8.20 -10.47 -20.95
C ASP A 12 6.67 -10.66 -21.08
N VAL A 13 6.07 -10.40 -22.25
CA VAL A 13 4.64 -10.71 -22.49
C VAL A 13 4.48 -12.19 -22.86
N LEU A 14 3.71 -12.93 -22.04
CA LEU A 14 3.46 -14.34 -22.23
C LEU A 14 2.17 -14.59 -23.02
N PRO A 15 2.11 -15.66 -23.85
CA PRO A 15 0.88 -16.08 -24.54
C PRO A 15 -0.30 -16.35 -23.60
N SER A 16 -0.04 -16.64 -22.32
CA SER A 16 -1.05 -16.84 -21.29
C SER A 16 -1.77 -15.56 -20.84
N GLY A 17 -1.51 -14.40 -21.45
CA GLY A 17 -2.10 -13.11 -21.05
C GLY A 17 -1.49 -12.55 -19.76
N HIS A 18 -0.20 -12.78 -19.55
CA HIS A 18 0.52 -12.33 -18.36
C HIS A 18 1.82 -11.62 -18.74
N LEU A 19 2.20 -10.63 -17.95
CA LEU A 19 3.51 -10.00 -17.99
C LEU A 19 4.44 -10.70 -16.98
N HIS A 20 5.47 -11.37 -17.46
CA HIS A 20 6.50 -12.04 -16.68
C HIS A 20 7.60 -11.05 -16.28
N VAL A 21 7.47 -10.48 -15.08
CA VAL A 21 8.42 -9.49 -14.57
C VAL A 21 9.56 -10.20 -13.85
N VAL A 22 10.74 -10.24 -14.47
CA VAL A 22 11.97 -10.84 -13.91
C VAL A 22 12.97 -9.76 -13.51
N ASP A 23 13.27 -8.86 -14.43
CA ASP A 23 14.34 -7.90 -14.28
C ASP A 23 13.96 -6.72 -13.37
N GLY A 24 14.91 -6.30 -12.54
CA GLY A 24 14.70 -5.19 -11.61
C GLY A 24 13.87 -5.54 -10.37
N THR A 25 13.42 -6.79 -10.27
CA THR A 25 12.69 -7.31 -9.11
C THR A 25 13.57 -7.32 -7.86
N LYS A 26 12.95 -7.02 -6.70
CA LYS A 26 13.66 -7.11 -5.42
C LYS A 26 14.00 -8.57 -5.09
N GLY A 27 15.30 -8.86 -4.93
CA GLY A 27 15.79 -10.19 -4.56
C GLY A 27 15.66 -11.25 -5.66
N GLY A 28 15.56 -10.84 -6.93
CA GLY A 28 15.54 -11.74 -8.09
C GLY A 28 14.28 -12.59 -8.24
N ARG A 29 13.22 -12.31 -7.46
CA ARG A 29 11.97 -13.06 -7.50
C ARG A 29 11.11 -12.57 -8.65
N SER A 30 10.94 -13.42 -9.66
CA SER A 30 10.01 -13.17 -10.75
C SER A 30 8.57 -13.14 -10.27
N ARG A 31 7.70 -12.47 -11.01
CA ARG A 31 6.26 -12.41 -10.75
C ARG A 31 5.49 -12.30 -12.06
N ASN A 32 4.28 -12.86 -12.08
CA ASN A 32 3.36 -12.70 -13.20
C ASN A 32 2.31 -11.66 -12.83
N VAL A 33 2.12 -10.68 -13.71
CA VAL A 33 1.07 -9.68 -13.60
C VAL A 33 0.08 -9.94 -14.73
N SER A 34 -1.20 -10.17 -14.42
CA SER A 34 -2.21 -10.44 -15.44
C SER A 34 -2.46 -9.20 -16.31
N LEU A 35 -2.62 -9.42 -17.61
CA LEU A 35 -3.06 -8.42 -18.58
C LEU A 35 -4.57 -8.57 -18.74
N GLU A 36 -5.30 -7.74 -17.99
CA GLU A 36 -6.77 -7.81 -17.82
C GLU A 36 -7.52 -6.98 -18.85
N PHE A 37 -6.87 -6.01 -19.50
CA PHE A 37 -7.52 -5.03 -20.36
C PHE A 37 -6.81 -4.86 -21.70
N THR A 38 -7.57 -4.63 -22.76
CA THR A 38 -7.06 -4.42 -24.12
C THR A 38 -6.04 -3.28 -24.20
N TRP A 39 -6.32 -2.15 -23.54
CA TRP A 39 -5.40 -1.00 -23.52
C TRP A 39 -4.01 -1.32 -22.97
N GLN A 40 -3.87 -2.37 -22.14
CA GLN A 40 -2.56 -2.80 -21.65
C GLN A 40 -1.74 -3.42 -22.77
N TYR A 41 -2.38 -4.16 -23.69
CA TYR A 41 -1.73 -4.74 -24.86
C TYR A 41 -1.34 -3.64 -25.85
N ASP A 42 -2.24 -2.69 -26.11
CA ASP A 42 -1.96 -1.55 -26.99
C ASP A 42 -0.73 -0.76 -26.50
N LEU A 43 -0.72 -0.42 -25.20
CA LEU A 43 0.41 0.23 -24.57
C LEU A 43 1.69 -0.61 -24.67
N LEU A 44 1.59 -1.94 -24.49
CA LEU A 44 2.75 -2.84 -24.55
C LEU A 44 3.33 -2.95 -25.97
N ILE A 45 2.50 -2.84 -27.01
CA ILE A 45 2.94 -2.79 -28.41
C ILE A 45 3.70 -1.49 -28.67
N GLU A 46 3.12 -0.34 -28.30
CA GLU A 46 3.77 0.97 -28.48
C GLU A 46 5.15 1.03 -27.80
N VAL A 47 5.23 0.57 -26.55
CA VAL A 47 6.50 0.57 -25.81
C VAL A 47 7.48 -0.49 -26.33
N ALA A 48 7.01 -1.56 -26.99
CA ALA A 48 7.87 -2.54 -27.64
C ALA A 48 8.59 -1.93 -28.86
N GLU A 49 7.85 -1.20 -29.68
CA GLU A 49 8.39 -0.48 -30.84
C GLU A 49 9.44 0.55 -30.39
N LEU A 50 9.11 1.35 -29.38
CA LEU A 50 10.04 2.32 -28.82
C LEU A 50 11.30 1.67 -28.22
N ALA A 51 11.17 0.51 -27.57
CA ALA A 51 12.31 -0.22 -27.02
C ALA A 51 13.22 -0.79 -28.11
N ALA A 52 12.62 -1.27 -29.21
CA ALA A 52 13.37 -1.76 -30.37
C ALA A 52 14.16 -0.61 -31.04
N GLU A 53 13.59 0.59 -31.15
CA GLU A 53 14.27 1.75 -31.71
C GLU A 53 15.39 2.26 -30.77
N THR A 54 15.07 2.48 -29.50
CA THR A 54 15.97 3.17 -28.55
C THR A 54 17.00 2.27 -27.89
N ASN A 55 16.77 0.95 -27.86
CA ASN A 55 17.70 -0.04 -27.31
C ASN A 55 17.61 -1.42 -28.00
N PRO A 56 17.96 -1.52 -29.30
CA PRO A 56 17.75 -2.74 -30.09
C PRO A 56 18.53 -3.98 -29.60
N LYS A 57 19.59 -3.79 -28.81
CA LYS A 57 20.41 -4.92 -28.31
C LYS A 57 19.78 -5.62 -27.12
N TYR A 58 19.14 -4.86 -26.22
CA TYR A 58 18.61 -5.41 -24.98
C TYR A 58 17.08 -5.37 -24.91
N GLY A 59 16.42 -4.54 -25.72
CA GLY A 59 14.96 -4.43 -25.80
C GLY A 59 14.31 -3.92 -24.51
N THR A 60 15.07 -3.34 -23.58
CA THR A 60 14.53 -2.77 -22.34
C THR A 60 14.00 -1.36 -22.56
N LEU A 61 13.09 -0.89 -21.72
CA LEU A 61 12.61 0.50 -21.75
C LEU A 61 13.63 1.56 -21.33
N ILE A 62 14.85 1.18 -20.91
CA ILE A 62 15.98 2.11 -20.74
C ILE A 62 16.64 2.29 -22.11
N PRO A 63 16.66 3.51 -22.69
CA PRO A 63 17.37 3.77 -23.95
C PRO A 63 18.87 3.47 -23.82
N ARG A 64 19.52 3.06 -24.92
CA ARG A 64 20.95 2.70 -24.92
C ARG A 64 21.86 3.84 -24.43
N THR A 65 21.47 5.08 -24.71
CA THR A 65 22.22 6.29 -24.35
C THR A 65 22.15 6.61 -22.85
N TYR A 66 21.30 5.93 -22.09
CA TYR A 66 21.14 6.13 -20.66
C TYR A 66 21.75 4.98 -19.86
N THR A 67 22.56 5.34 -18.87
CA THR A 67 22.75 4.46 -17.71
C THR A 67 21.43 4.37 -16.93
N GLN A 68 21.25 3.28 -16.18
CA GLN A 68 20.07 3.12 -15.34
C GLN A 68 19.88 4.28 -14.35
N ASP A 69 20.97 4.83 -13.82
CA ASP A 69 20.94 5.93 -12.86
C ASP A 69 20.54 7.25 -13.51
N GLN A 70 20.96 7.51 -14.75
CA GLN A 70 20.44 8.63 -15.54
C GLN A 70 18.96 8.44 -15.84
N TRP A 71 18.55 7.23 -16.25
CA TRP A 71 17.15 6.95 -16.56
C TRP A 71 16.24 7.08 -15.34
N ARG A 72 16.70 6.63 -14.16
CA ARG A 72 16.01 6.86 -12.89
C ARG A 72 15.71 8.35 -12.67
N ARG A 73 16.71 9.22 -12.87
CA ARG A 73 16.54 10.67 -12.69
C ARG A 73 15.56 11.23 -13.71
N HIS A 74 15.72 10.86 -14.98
CA HIS A 74 14.81 11.26 -16.06
C HIS A 74 13.36 10.84 -15.76
N PHE A 75 13.14 9.59 -15.38
CA PHE A 75 11.83 9.07 -15.00
C PHE A 75 11.16 9.90 -13.90
N TYR A 76 11.87 10.21 -12.81
CA TYR A 76 11.29 11.03 -11.73
C TYR A 76 11.09 12.49 -12.14
N SER A 77 11.96 13.04 -12.99
CA SER A 77 11.78 14.39 -13.54
C SER A 77 10.54 14.48 -14.43
N VAL A 78 10.26 13.46 -15.25
CA VAL A 78 9.02 13.38 -16.04
C VAL A 78 7.80 13.32 -15.12
N LEU A 79 7.82 12.46 -14.09
CA LEU A 79 6.72 12.39 -13.12
C LEU A 79 6.49 13.72 -12.41
N GLU A 80 7.55 14.42 -12.00
CA GLU A 80 7.48 15.73 -11.37
C GLU A 80 6.89 16.79 -12.31
N LYS A 81 7.34 16.83 -13.57
CA LYS A 81 6.82 17.72 -14.61
C LYS A 81 5.31 17.54 -14.81
N HIS A 82 4.80 16.31 -14.70
CA HIS A 82 3.37 15.99 -14.81
C HIS A 82 2.64 16.00 -13.47
N GLY A 83 3.28 16.47 -12.39
CA GLY A 83 2.65 16.59 -11.08
C GLY A 83 2.39 15.26 -10.36
N VAL A 84 2.93 14.14 -10.83
CA VAL A 84 2.85 12.81 -10.18
C VAL A 84 3.82 12.75 -9.00
N THR A 85 3.57 13.62 -8.03
CA THR A 85 4.28 13.74 -6.77
C THR A 85 3.28 13.89 -5.63
N LYS A 86 3.77 13.74 -4.39
CA LYS A 86 2.94 13.96 -3.20
C LYS A 86 2.38 15.39 -3.13
N ASN A 87 3.16 16.38 -3.57
CA ASN A 87 2.77 17.79 -3.51
C ASN A 87 2.00 18.26 -4.75
N GLY A 88 2.06 17.51 -5.86
CA GLY A 88 1.25 17.74 -7.05
C GLY A 88 -0.14 17.11 -6.89
N CYS A 89 -0.39 16.00 -7.59
CA CYS A 89 -1.67 15.29 -7.55
C CYS A 89 -1.85 14.34 -6.35
N GLY A 90 -0.95 14.38 -5.37
CA GLY A 90 -1.01 13.52 -4.17
C GLY A 90 -0.58 12.07 -4.40
N VAL A 91 -0.09 11.73 -5.60
CA VAL A 91 0.24 10.35 -6.00
C VAL A 91 1.70 10.25 -6.39
N THR A 92 2.35 9.15 -6.02
CA THR A 92 3.72 8.82 -6.46
C THR A 92 3.70 7.56 -7.33
N ALA A 93 4.81 7.23 -8.00
CA ALA A 93 4.94 5.94 -8.69
C ALA A 93 4.66 4.73 -7.77
N HIS A 94 5.00 4.84 -6.48
CA HIS A 94 4.63 3.82 -5.50
C HIS A 94 3.13 3.85 -5.21
N GLY A 95 2.54 5.04 -5.06
CA GLY A 95 1.09 5.23 -4.92
C GLY A 95 0.27 4.64 -6.07
N LEU A 96 0.74 4.76 -7.32
CA LEU A 96 0.10 4.13 -8.48
C LEU A 96 0.06 2.60 -8.36
N ARG A 97 1.13 1.98 -7.84
CA ARG A 97 1.14 0.54 -7.56
C ARG A 97 0.11 0.15 -6.50
N HIS A 98 -0.03 0.95 -5.43
CA HIS A 98 -1.09 0.74 -4.44
C HIS A 98 -2.47 0.84 -5.07
N GLN A 99 -2.70 1.86 -5.88
CA GLN A 99 -3.98 2.06 -6.57
C GLN A 99 -4.33 0.87 -7.46
N TYR A 100 -3.39 0.34 -8.23
CA TYR A 100 -3.60 -0.87 -9.03
C TYR A 100 -4.05 -2.06 -8.17
N PHE A 101 -3.42 -2.30 -7.02
CA PHE A 101 -3.83 -3.39 -6.13
C PHE A 101 -5.19 -3.15 -5.47
N HIS A 102 -5.53 -1.90 -5.12
CA HIS A 102 -6.86 -1.57 -4.61
C HIS A 102 -7.95 -1.86 -5.65
N GLN A 103 -7.73 -1.44 -6.91
CA GLN A 103 -8.68 -1.68 -7.99
C GLN A 103 -8.80 -3.18 -8.31
N MET A 104 -7.69 -3.92 -8.28
CA MET A 104 -7.71 -5.37 -8.47
C MET A 104 -8.44 -6.08 -7.32
N TYR A 105 -8.25 -5.61 -6.09
CA TYR A 105 -9.03 -6.07 -4.94
C TYR A 105 -10.52 -5.83 -5.17
N GLU A 106 -10.90 -4.60 -5.51
CA GLU A 106 -12.30 -4.22 -5.70
C GLU A 106 -12.98 -5.04 -6.80
N ARG A 107 -12.32 -5.23 -7.95
CA ARG A 107 -12.83 -6.11 -9.03
C ARG A 107 -13.04 -7.55 -8.59
N THR A 108 -12.14 -8.10 -7.76
CA THR A 108 -12.21 -9.52 -7.36
C THR A 108 -13.11 -9.73 -6.14
N ALA A 109 -13.00 -8.86 -5.13
CA ALA A 109 -13.74 -8.94 -3.88
C ALA A 109 -15.17 -8.38 -4.00
N GLY A 110 -15.44 -7.55 -5.00
CA GLY A 110 -16.72 -6.85 -5.16
C GLY A 110 -16.95 -5.71 -4.16
N GLN A 111 -15.91 -5.31 -3.42
CA GLN A 111 -15.95 -4.19 -2.47
C GLN A 111 -14.59 -3.50 -2.40
N ALA A 112 -14.60 -2.21 -2.07
CA ALA A 112 -13.36 -1.46 -1.82
C ALA A 112 -12.52 -2.10 -0.70
N ALA A 113 -11.22 -1.87 -0.74
CA ALA A 113 -10.33 -2.26 0.36
C ALA A 113 -10.68 -1.49 1.64
N ALA A 114 -10.43 -2.10 2.80
CA ALA A 114 -10.65 -1.49 4.11
C ALA A 114 -9.96 -0.12 4.25
N ILE A 115 -8.72 0.00 3.77
CA ILE A 115 -7.95 1.25 3.77
C ILE A 115 -8.59 2.38 2.93
N LYS A 116 -9.49 2.03 2.01
CA LYS A 116 -10.28 2.96 1.19
C LYS A 116 -11.71 3.13 1.70
N GLY A 117 -12.01 2.65 2.91
CA GLY A 117 -13.33 2.79 3.54
C GLY A 117 -14.30 1.64 3.24
N GLY A 118 -13.86 0.54 2.61
CA GLY A 118 -14.71 -0.57 2.18
C GLY A 118 -15.32 -1.46 3.28
N GLY A 119 -15.45 -0.97 4.51
CA GLY A 119 -16.17 -1.65 5.58
C GLY A 119 -15.64 -3.05 5.94
N LYS A 120 -16.52 -3.88 6.49
CA LYS A 120 -16.23 -5.29 6.80
C LYS A 120 -16.24 -6.12 5.52
N VAL A 121 -15.45 -7.20 5.51
CA VAL A 121 -15.50 -8.18 4.40
C VAL A 121 -16.88 -8.83 4.37
N ILE A 122 -17.53 -8.74 3.22
CA ILE A 122 -18.87 -9.28 2.95
C ILE A 122 -18.76 -10.74 2.50
N ASP A 123 -17.86 -11.02 1.55
CA ASP A 123 -17.61 -12.36 1.02
C ASP A 123 -16.17 -12.80 1.32
N ARG A 124 -16.05 -13.82 2.17
CA ARG A 124 -14.76 -14.35 2.60
C ARG A 124 -13.99 -15.04 1.48
N ALA A 125 -14.67 -15.80 0.62
CA ALA A 125 -14.03 -16.55 -0.45
C ALA A 125 -13.45 -15.59 -1.50
N ARG A 126 -14.23 -14.58 -1.89
CA ARG A 126 -13.76 -13.53 -2.82
C ARG A 126 -12.65 -12.67 -2.23
N HIS A 127 -12.70 -12.37 -0.94
CA HIS A 127 -11.60 -11.72 -0.25
C HIS A 127 -10.30 -12.54 -0.32
N GLU A 128 -10.35 -13.83 -0.02
CA GLU A 128 -9.19 -14.71 -0.08
C GLU A 128 -8.64 -14.89 -1.50
N GLU A 129 -9.51 -14.93 -2.51
CA GLU A 129 -9.11 -14.89 -3.91
C GLU A 129 -8.39 -13.59 -4.27
N ALA A 130 -8.95 -12.44 -3.90
CA ALA A 130 -8.35 -11.12 -4.14
C ALA A 130 -6.96 -11.02 -3.48
N MET A 131 -6.84 -11.49 -2.24
CA MET A 131 -5.57 -11.55 -1.52
C MET A 131 -4.54 -12.42 -2.25
N ARG A 132 -4.94 -13.59 -2.76
CA ARG A 132 -4.04 -14.47 -3.55
C ARG A 132 -3.55 -13.78 -4.82
N LYS A 133 -4.44 -13.14 -5.58
CA LYS A 133 -4.07 -12.39 -6.80
C LYS A 133 -3.09 -11.26 -6.51
N ILE A 134 -3.33 -10.48 -5.45
CA ILE A 134 -2.44 -9.36 -5.06
C ILE A 134 -1.06 -9.87 -4.66
N VAL A 135 -0.97 -10.98 -3.95
CA VAL A 135 0.31 -11.54 -3.50
C VAL A 135 1.15 -12.02 -4.68
N ALA A 136 0.50 -12.69 -5.63
CA ALA A 136 1.13 -13.12 -6.88
C ALA A 136 1.64 -11.92 -7.69
N ALA A 137 0.77 -10.93 -7.96
CA ALA A 137 1.12 -9.73 -8.72
C ALA A 137 2.16 -8.85 -7.99
N ALA A 138 2.15 -8.82 -6.65
CA ALA A 138 3.11 -8.09 -5.85
C ALA A 138 4.48 -8.79 -5.78
N GLY A 139 4.57 -10.09 -6.10
CA GLY A 139 5.77 -10.89 -5.96
C GLY A 139 6.13 -11.19 -4.51
N HIS A 140 5.13 -11.31 -3.64
CA HIS A 140 5.32 -11.61 -2.22
C HIS A 140 5.18 -13.12 -1.97
N SER A 141 6.00 -13.69 -1.09
CA SER A 141 5.94 -15.13 -0.75
C SER A 141 4.85 -15.48 0.27
N ARG A 142 4.23 -14.50 0.93
CA ARG A 142 3.23 -14.72 1.98
C ARG A 142 2.00 -13.84 1.76
N GLN A 143 0.81 -14.43 1.96
CA GLN A 143 -0.46 -13.71 1.85
C GLN A 143 -0.57 -12.51 2.80
N THR A 144 0.00 -12.61 4.00
CA THR A 144 0.00 -11.52 4.99
C THR A 144 0.71 -10.25 4.51
N LYS A 145 1.52 -10.32 3.44
CA LYS A 145 2.14 -9.15 2.82
C LYS A 145 1.19 -8.37 1.92
N ALA A 146 0.04 -8.94 1.53
CA ALA A 146 -1.02 -8.16 0.88
C ALA A 146 -1.71 -7.19 1.85
N ASN A 147 -1.65 -7.44 3.17
CA ASN A 147 -2.22 -6.53 4.17
C ASN A 147 -1.60 -5.13 4.14
N ALA A 148 -0.34 -5.00 3.68
CA ALA A 148 0.30 -3.72 3.46
C ALA A 148 -0.41 -2.86 2.38
N TYR A 149 -1.19 -3.50 1.52
CA TYR A 149 -1.96 -2.86 0.44
C TYR A 149 -3.44 -2.75 0.76
N LEU A 150 -3.95 -3.35 1.84
CA LEU A 150 -5.40 -3.46 2.06
C LEU A 150 -5.84 -3.06 3.47
N SER A 151 -4.90 -2.90 4.41
CA SER A 151 -5.11 -2.80 5.86
C SER A 151 -5.56 -4.12 6.49
N THR A 152 -5.10 -4.40 7.71
CA THR A 152 -5.55 -5.55 8.50
C THR A 152 -6.82 -5.22 9.29
N TYR A 153 -7.64 -6.23 9.57
CA TYR A 153 -8.76 -6.14 10.54
C TYR A 153 -8.36 -5.48 11.87
N SER A 154 -7.12 -5.66 12.33
CA SER A 154 -6.58 -5.03 13.55
C SER A 154 -6.45 -3.51 13.47
N VAL A 155 -6.22 -2.94 12.28
CA VAL A 155 -6.13 -1.49 12.04
C VAL A 155 -7.53 -0.89 11.95
N GLN A 156 -8.50 -1.62 11.38
CA GLN A 156 -9.92 -1.22 11.41
C GLN A 156 -10.49 -1.23 12.84
N ALA A 157 -10.19 -2.28 13.62
CA ALA A 157 -10.57 -2.35 15.04
C ALA A 157 -9.88 -1.26 15.89
N ALA A 158 -8.74 -0.73 15.45
CA ALA A 158 -8.09 0.39 16.10
C ALA A 158 -8.72 1.74 15.71
N GLY A 159 -9.17 1.90 14.46
CA GLY A 159 -9.88 3.10 14.00
C GLY A 159 -11.32 3.22 14.53
N SER A 160 -11.94 2.10 14.93
CA SER A 160 -13.24 2.08 15.60
C SER A 160 -13.17 2.20 17.12
N ARG A 161 -11.97 2.30 17.72
CA ARG A 161 -11.86 2.50 19.17
C ARG A 161 -12.13 3.97 19.48
N PRO A 162 -12.90 4.25 20.55
CA PRO A 162 -13.11 5.62 21.00
C PRO A 162 -11.75 6.29 21.23
N VAL A 163 -11.58 7.52 20.72
CA VAL A 163 -10.40 8.34 20.97
C VAL A 163 -10.48 8.79 22.43
N VAL A 164 -9.79 8.06 23.32
CA VAL A 164 -9.72 8.39 24.74
C VAL A 164 -8.47 9.24 24.99
N THR A 165 -8.67 10.50 25.41
CA THR A 165 -7.57 11.41 25.75
C THR A 165 -7.09 11.19 27.19
N PRO A 166 -5.88 11.68 27.56
CA PRO A 166 -5.40 11.68 28.95
C PRO A 166 -6.37 12.33 29.94
N GLU A 167 -7.05 13.40 29.54
CA GLU A 167 -8.01 14.13 30.36
C GLU A 167 -9.29 13.31 30.57
N MET A 168 -9.79 12.65 29.52
CA MET A 168 -10.92 11.70 29.63
C MET A 168 -10.58 10.53 30.54
N ALA A 169 -9.33 10.06 30.51
CA ALA A 169 -8.85 9.01 31.40
C ALA A 169 -8.82 9.47 32.87
N ALA A 170 -8.38 10.71 33.14
CA ALA A 170 -8.43 11.28 34.49
C ALA A 170 -9.86 11.45 34.99
N GLN A 171 -10.75 12.00 34.15
CA GLN A 171 -12.15 12.20 34.51
C GLN A 171 -12.84 10.87 34.81
N ALA A 172 -12.65 9.85 33.97
CA ALA A 172 -13.22 8.52 34.22
C ALA A 172 -12.70 7.87 35.50
N VAL A 173 -11.48 8.19 35.94
CA VAL A 173 -10.94 7.74 37.23
C VAL A 173 -11.60 8.49 38.38
N ALA A 174 -11.82 9.81 38.25
CA ALA A 174 -12.56 10.61 39.23
C ALA A 174 -14.01 10.11 39.38
N ASP A 175 -14.72 9.92 38.27
CA ASP A 175 -16.11 9.42 38.23
C ASP A 175 -16.22 7.99 38.78
N ALA A 176 -15.16 7.19 38.66
CA ALA A 176 -15.08 5.85 39.22
C ALA A 176 -14.64 5.82 40.69
N GLY A 177 -14.51 6.96 41.37
CA GLY A 177 -14.06 7.05 42.76
C GLY A 177 -12.63 6.53 42.96
N GLY A 178 -11.75 6.76 41.98
CA GLY A 178 -10.36 6.29 41.99
C GLY A 178 -10.17 4.83 41.54
N VAL A 179 -11.25 4.09 41.29
CA VAL A 179 -11.19 2.67 40.88
C VAL A 179 -10.81 2.54 39.42
N LYS A 180 -9.50 2.43 39.16
CA LYS A 180 -8.91 2.36 37.80
C LYS A 180 -9.44 1.21 36.93
N ALA A 181 -9.86 0.10 37.52
CA ALA A 181 -10.46 -1.01 36.77
C ALA A 181 -11.84 -0.64 36.20
N LYS A 182 -12.67 0.01 37.02
CA LYS A 182 -14.00 0.50 36.64
C LYS A 182 -13.90 1.63 35.61
N ALA A 183 -12.93 2.52 35.76
CA ALA A 183 -12.62 3.57 34.78
C ALA A 183 -12.21 3.00 33.40
N ALA A 184 -11.32 2.00 33.38
CA ALA A 184 -10.90 1.35 32.14
C ALA A 184 -12.08 0.65 31.43
N GLN A 185 -12.96 0.00 32.20
CA GLN A 185 -14.16 -0.66 31.69
C GLN A 185 -15.15 0.35 31.11
N ALA A 186 -15.40 1.46 31.81
CA ALA A 186 -16.28 2.54 31.36
C ALA A 186 -15.80 3.17 30.04
N LEU A 187 -14.49 3.26 29.85
CA LEU A 187 -13.86 3.80 28.63
C LEU A 187 -13.69 2.76 27.52
N GLY A 188 -14.02 1.48 27.75
CA GLY A 188 -13.84 0.41 26.77
C GLY A 188 -12.37 0.15 26.41
N ILE A 189 -11.43 0.47 27.30
CA ILE A 189 -9.98 0.30 27.09
C ILE A 189 -9.39 -0.68 28.11
N THR A 190 -8.18 -1.17 27.82
CA THR A 190 -7.46 -2.02 28.78
C THR A 190 -6.90 -1.21 29.95
N ARG A 191 -6.72 -1.83 31.12
CA ARG A 191 -6.08 -1.15 32.28
C ARG A 191 -4.70 -0.60 31.94
N GLN A 192 -3.89 -1.32 31.14
CA GLN A 192 -2.59 -0.83 30.68
C GLN A 192 -2.70 0.40 29.77
N ALA A 193 -3.71 0.49 28.91
CA ALA A 193 -3.95 1.68 28.11
C ALA A 193 -4.31 2.89 29.00
N LEU A 194 -5.15 2.68 30.02
CA LEU A 194 -5.48 3.71 31.01
C LEU A 194 -4.23 4.25 31.72
N TYR A 195 -3.35 3.38 32.23
CA TYR A 195 -2.11 3.84 32.89
C TYR A 195 -1.19 4.64 31.98
N ARG A 196 -1.07 4.24 30.70
CA ARG A 196 -0.27 4.99 29.72
C ARG A 196 -0.83 6.38 29.42
N LEU A 197 -2.16 6.54 29.48
CA LEU A 197 -2.82 7.83 29.30
C LEU A 197 -2.61 8.73 30.52
N LEU A 198 -2.79 8.20 31.73
CA LEU A 198 -2.56 8.95 32.97
C LEU A 198 -1.11 9.41 33.12
N ALA A 199 -0.13 8.61 32.69
CA ALA A 199 1.29 8.96 32.72
C ALA A 199 1.68 10.12 31.77
N ARG A 200 0.78 10.56 30.89
CA ARG A 200 1.00 11.68 29.96
C ARG A 200 0.42 12.99 30.47
N LEU A 201 -0.31 12.97 31.59
CA LEU A 201 -0.81 14.21 32.20
C LEU A 201 0.36 15.00 32.78
N PRO A 202 0.37 16.33 32.61
CA PRO A 202 1.37 17.16 33.24
C PRO A 202 1.30 16.99 34.75
N VAL A 203 2.44 16.75 35.39
CA VAL A 203 2.54 16.77 36.84
C VAL A 203 2.33 18.21 37.28
N ILE A 204 1.16 18.51 37.84
CA ILE A 204 0.92 19.77 38.51
C ILE A 204 1.84 19.76 39.74
N LYS A 205 2.91 20.54 39.70
CA LYS A 205 3.66 20.90 40.91
C LYS A 205 2.75 21.84 41.68
N GLU A 206 2.18 21.36 42.77
CA GLU A 206 1.58 22.26 43.76
C GLU A 206 2.68 23.21 44.25
N THR A 207 2.52 24.49 43.96
CA THR A 207 3.27 25.57 44.60
C THR A 207 2.78 25.64 46.04
N GLU A 208 3.58 25.11 46.96
CA GLU A 208 3.46 25.41 48.39
C GLU A 208 3.89 26.87 48.61
N GLU A 209 2.99 27.64 49.23
CA GLU A 209 3.21 28.99 49.79
C GLU A 209 4.22 28.99 50.94
#